data_AF-A0A517TWZ3-F1
#
_entry.id   AF-A0A517TWZ3-F1
#
_cell.length_a   1.000
_cell.length_b   1.000
_cell.length_c   1.000
_cell.angle_alpha   90.00
_cell.angle_beta   90.00
_cell.angle_gamma   90.00
#
_symmetry.space_group_name_H-M   'P 1'
#
loop_
_entity.id
_entity.type
_entity.pdbx_description
1 polymer ?
#
loop_
_entity_poly.entity_id
_entity_poly.type
_entity_poly.pdbx_seq_one_letter_code
_entity_poly.pdbx_strand_id
1 'polypeptide(L)'
;MNAKLSAAFAALALGFPLADVAADETMPSVVAEHESGLSPYEYQEASSIADQIQVADASCQVSCSNVACKNACLPNILCGLVMPSDHCFDSFISPMTNPVFFEDPRQLTEVRGIFLQHKVPLAAGGGDVQLYAAQARARITERLSIIATKDGYIVSQNPLIADGWADVAAGLKYTLYSDAATQRLLSGGLTYEIPAGTPRTLQGNGDGEFHLFLSGGAEIFDYGHVVSGSGFRLPSDSHAESQMWYWSNHLDYQVLQNWYLLTEYNWYHWMKSGDNTALAGVEGGDLFNFGSTGVAGNDIVTGAFGAKYKPNRHVEIGVAWELPLTERRDILENRLTVDAILRY
;
A
#
# COMPACT_ATOMS: atom_id res chain seq x y z
N MET A 1 14.47 5.22 16.11
CA MET A 1 14.11 6.36 15.22
C MET A 1 12.71 6.80 15.62
N ASN A 2 12.57 7.98 16.22
CA ASN A 2 11.39 8.34 17.04
C ASN A 2 10.13 8.68 16.20
N ALA A 3 8.96 8.37 16.75
CA ALA A 3 7.60 8.56 16.20
C ALA A 3 7.25 9.96 15.64
N LYS A 4 8.14 10.94 15.79
CA LYS A 4 8.04 12.29 15.22
C LYS A 4 8.22 12.33 13.70
N LEU A 5 8.98 11.40 13.11
CA LEU A 5 9.15 11.34 11.64
C LEU A 5 7.86 10.86 10.96
N SER A 6 7.18 9.90 11.58
CA SER A 6 5.88 9.37 11.11
C SER A 6 4.80 10.46 11.11
N ALA A 7 4.70 11.24 12.19
CA ALA A 7 3.72 12.32 12.28
C ALA A 7 3.92 13.42 11.20
N ALA A 8 5.15 13.65 10.76
CA ALA A 8 5.45 14.60 9.67
C ALA A 8 4.95 14.09 8.30
N PHE A 9 5.03 12.79 8.04
CA PHE A 9 4.46 12.17 6.84
C PHE A 9 2.91 12.14 6.87
N ALA A 10 2.32 11.88 8.04
CA ALA A 10 0.86 11.97 8.23
C ALA A 10 0.34 13.40 8.05
N ALA A 11 1.08 14.43 8.51
CA ALA A 11 0.70 15.83 8.33
C ALA A 11 0.76 16.27 6.86
N LEU A 12 1.72 15.74 6.08
CA LEU A 12 1.82 15.99 4.64
C LEU A 12 0.64 15.36 3.87
N ALA A 13 0.16 14.19 4.31
CA ALA A 13 -1.00 13.51 3.72
C ALA A 13 -2.36 14.11 4.15
N LEU A 14 -2.42 14.82 5.30
CA LEU A 14 -3.67 15.34 5.87
C LEU A 14 -3.85 16.87 5.78
N GLY A 15 -2.91 17.59 5.19
CA GLY A 15 -3.09 19.00 4.80
C GLY A 15 -3.21 20.01 5.95
N PHE A 16 -2.59 19.77 7.10
CA PHE A 16 -2.51 20.81 8.15
C PHE A 16 -1.40 21.82 7.82
N PRO A 17 -1.65 23.14 7.91
CA PRO A 17 -0.62 24.14 7.65
C PRO A 17 0.45 24.08 8.75
N LEU A 18 1.71 23.91 8.34
CA LEU A 18 2.86 24.15 9.21
C LEU A 18 2.96 25.65 9.46
N ALA A 19 2.91 26.07 10.73
CA ALA A 19 3.16 27.45 11.11
C ALA A 19 4.63 27.81 10.85
N ASP A 20 4.84 28.95 10.18
CA ASP A 20 6.16 29.50 9.86
C ASP A 20 7.01 29.66 11.13
N VAL A 21 8.15 28.98 11.17
CA VAL A 21 9.24 29.30 12.11
C VAL A 21 10.32 30.01 11.31
N ALA A 22 10.38 31.32 11.47
CA ALA A 22 11.44 32.18 10.95
C ALA A 22 12.80 31.72 11.50
N ALA A 23 13.75 31.45 10.60
CA ALA A 23 15.15 31.27 10.96
C ALA A 23 15.85 32.63 10.92
N ASP A 24 16.24 33.09 12.11
CA ASP A 24 17.06 34.27 12.38
C ASP A 24 18.52 34.07 11.92
N GLU A 25 19.14 35.16 11.52
CA GLU A 25 20.42 35.27 10.83
C GLU A 25 21.66 34.95 11.70
N THR A 26 22.81 34.80 11.02
CA THR A 26 24.22 35.13 11.36
C THR A 26 25.18 33.94 11.22
N MET A 27 26.37 33.98 10.61
CA MET A 27 27.28 35.00 10.03
C MET A 27 28.41 34.19 9.27
N PRO A 28 29.51 34.76 8.73
CA PRO A 28 29.64 35.44 7.44
C PRO A 28 30.79 34.88 6.55
N SER A 29 30.85 35.21 5.25
CA SER A 29 32.15 35.32 4.56
C SER A 29 32.07 36.25 3.35
N VAL A 30 32.76 37.38 3.47
CA VAL A 30 33.00 38.40 2.46
C VAL A 30 34.17 37.96 1.57
N VAL A 31 34.02 37.93 0.25
CA VAL A 31 35.09 38.30 -0.71
C VAL A 31 34.52 38.87 -2.02
N ALA A 32 34.76 40.16 -2.19
CA ALA A 32 35.06 40.96 -3.40
C ALA A 32 34.34 40.70 -4.74
N GLU A 33 33.64 41.74 -5.20
CA GLU A 33 33.33 42.04 -6.60
C GLU A 33 34.61 42.28 -7.41
N HIS A 34 34.68 41.70 -8.61
CA HIS A 34 35.49 42.23 -9.69
C HIS A 34 34.74 42.00 -11.00
N GLU A 35 34.21 43.06 -11.59
CA GLU A 35 33.74 43.05 -12.97
C GLU A 35 34.95 42.88 -13.91
N SER A 36 34.87 41.91 -14.81
CA SER A 36 35.60 41.93 -16.07
C SER A 36 34.72 41.25 -17.12
N GLY A 37 34.11 42.08 -17.95
CA GLY A 37 33.34 41.60 -19.11
C GLY A 37 34.26 40.91 -20.10
N LEU A 38 33.82 39.73 -20.56
CA LEU A 38 34.17 39.09 -21.84
C LEU A 38 33.13 37.96 -22.04
N SER A 39 32.09 38.23 -22.83
CA SER A 39 31.29 37.18 -23.47
C SER A 39 32.08 36.67 -24.67
N PRO A 40 32.25 35.34 -24.81
CA PRO A 40 31.77 34.73 -26.05
C PRO A 40 31.35 33.27 -25.86
N TYR A 41 30.22 32.99 -25.24
CA TYR A 41 29.49 31.73 -25.44
C TYR A 41 28.00 31.98 -25.25
N GLU A 42 27.31 32.23 -26.37
CA GLU A 42 25.87 32.11 -26.47
C GLU A 42 25.53 30.63 -26.25
N TYR A 43 25.15 30.27 -25.02
CA TYR A 43 24.53 28.98 -24.76
C TYR A 43 23.14 29.04 -25.37
N GLN A 44 22.95 28.33 -26.49
CA GLN A 44 21.61 27.89 -26.87
C GLN A 44 20.98 27.24 -25.63
N GLU A 45 19.77 27.66 -25.29
CA GLU A 45 18.96 26.98 -24.29
C GLU A 45 19.08 25.48 -24.53
N ALA A 46 19.49 24.75 -23.50
CA ALA A 46 19.46 23.30 -23.56
C ALA A 46 18.01 22.93 -23.84
N SER A 47 17.73 22.53 -25.08
CA SER A 47 16.45 21.91 -25.43
C SER A 47 16.29 20.77 -24.45
N SER A 48 15.37 20.96 -23.49
CA SER A 48 15.14 19.96 -22.47
C SER A 48 14.83 18.67 -23.20
N ILE A 49 15.44 17.56 -22.77
CA ILE A 49 15.11 16.23 -23.29
C ILE A 49 13.60 15.93 -23.07
N ALA A 50 12.92 16.74 -22.24
CA ALA A 50 11.48 16.74 -22.06
C ALA A 50 10.68 17.18 -23.32
N ASP A 51 11.23 17.98 -24.23
CA ASP A 51 10.50 18.46 -25.43
C ASP A 51 10.47 17.46 -26.60
N GLN A 52 11.15 16.32 -26.50
CA GLN A 52 11.11 15.27 -27.53
C GLN A 52 10.33 14.01 -27.14
N ILE A 53 9.69 14.01 -25.98
CA ILE A 53 8.80 12.91 -25.58
C ILE A 53 7.39 13.25 -26.06
N GLN A 54 7.15 13.02 -27.35
CA GLN A 54 5.79 12.92 -27.88
C GLN A 54 5.16 11.65 -27.29
N VAL A 55 4.39 11.81 -26.23
CA VAL A 55 3.55 10.77 -25.64
C VAL A 55 2.50 10.37 -26.68
N ALA A 56 2.74 9.28 -27.38
CA ALA A 56 1.73 8.63 -28.21
C ALA A 56 0.77 7.82 -27.31
N ASP A 57 0.04 8.53 -26.45
CA ASP A 57 -1.25 8.08 -25.94
C ASP A 57 -2.21 9.26 -26.13
N ALA A 58 -3.14 9.11 -27.07
CA ALA A 58 -4.13 10.14 -27.43
C ALA A 58 -5.09 10.48 -26.27
N SER A 59 -4.93 9.88 -25.10
CA SER A 59 -5.68 10.20 -23.89
C SER A 59 -4.96 11.12 -22.90
N CYS A 60 -3.68 11.44 -23.12
CA CYS A 60 -2.84 12.20 -22.17
C CYS A 60 -2.68 13.71 -22.48
N GLN A 61 -3.57 14.31 -23.29
CA GLN A 61 -3.52 15.76 -23.60
C GLN A 61 -4.72 16.57 -23.10
N VAL A 62 -5.51 16.07 -22.16
CA VAL A 62 -6.63 16.85 -21.62
C VAL A 62 -6.27 17.29 -20.21
N SER A 63 -6.01 18.59 -20.06
CA SER A 63 -6.01 19.24 -18.75
C SER A 63 -7.18 18.69 -17.92
N CYS A 64 -6.95 18.34 -16.66
CA CYS A 64 -7.99 17.95 -15.71
C CYS A 64 -8.91 19.15 -15.41
N SER A 65 -9.67 19.60 -16.41
CA SER A 65 -10.91 20.29 -16.20
C SER A 65 -11.92 19.26 -15.67
N ASN A 66 -12.80 19.69 -14.78
CA ASN A 66 -13.81 18.88 -14.06
C ASN A 66 -14.74 17.99 -14.94
N VAL A 67 -14.52 17.95 -16.26
CA VAL A 67 -15.32 17.26 -17.27
C VAL A 67 -14.55 16.10 -17.94
N ALA A 68 -13.21 16.11 -17.94
CA ALA A 68 -12.40 15.13 -18.69
C ALA A 68 -12.33 13.73 -18.05
N CYS A 69 -12.55 13.64 -16.74
CA CYS A 69 -12.54 12.39 -15.99
C CYS A 69 -13.79 11.50 -16.16
N LYS A 70 -14.85 12.01 -16.82
CA LYS A 70 -16.16 11.32 -16.89
C LYS A 70 -16.38 10.48 -18.15
N ASN A 71 -15.44 10.47 -19.10
CA ASN A 71 -15.68 9.90 -20.42
C ASN A 71 -14.67 8.79 -20.77
N ALA A 72 -14.85 7.62 -20.17
CA ALA A 72 -14.47 6.37 -20.81
C ALA A 72 -15.75 5.58 -21.13
N CYS A 73 -16.21 5.67 -22.38
CA CYS A 73 -17.29 4.87 -22.93
C CYS A 73 -16.83 3.40 -23.11
N LEU A 74 -16.49 2.73 -22.02
CA LEU A 74 -16.25 1.29 -22.04
C LEU A 74 -17.58 0.54 -21.95
N PRO A 75 -17.73 -0.61 -22.63
CA PRO A 75 -18.95 -1.39 -22.58
C PRO A 75 -19.10 -1.93 -21.16
N ASN A 76 -20.05 -1.36 -20.41
CA ASN A 76 -20.39 -1.77 -19.05
C ASN A 76 -20.52 -3.29 -18.92
N ILE A 77 -19.67 -3.90 -18.11
CA ILE A 77 -19.79 -5.32 -17.74
C ILE A 77 -21.00 -5.49 -16.80
N LEU A 78 -21.68 -6.63 -16.89
CA LEU A 78 -22.87 -6.97 -16.07
C LEU A 78 -23.98 -5.91 -16.12
N CYS A 79 -24.32 -5.42 -17.31
CA CYS A 79 -25.42 -4.46 -17.52
C CYS A 79 -25.26 -3.13 -16.75
N GLY A 80 -24.04 -2.72 -16.40
CA GLY A 80 -23.78 -1.46 -15.67
C GLY A 80 -23.75 -1.61 -14.15
N LEU A 81 -23.78 -2.84 -13.63
CA LEU A 81 -23.57 -3.10 -12.20
C LEU A 81 -22.12 -2.87 -11.76
N VAL A 82 -21.16 -3.08 -12.67
CA VAL A 82 -19.74 -2.84 -12.42
C VAL A 82 -19.26 -1.75 -13.38
N MET A 83 -18.68 -0.71 -12.80
CA MET A 83 -18.14 0.44 -13.52
C MET A 83 -16.65 0.26 -13.79
N PRO A 84 -16.09 0.90 -14.84
CA PRO A 84 -14.66 0.91 -15.06
C PRO A 84 -13.91 1.64 -13.92
N SER A 85 -12.62 1.32 -13.82
CA SER A 85 -11.69 1.96 -12.89
C SER A 85 -11.66 3.47 -13.08
N ASP A 86 -11.39 4.20 -12.00
CA ASP A 86 -11.14 5.63 -12.05
C ASP A 86 -9.75 5.90 -12.63
N HIS A 87 -9.71 6.53 -13.81
CA HIS A 87 -8.50 6.85 -14.55
C HIS A 87 -7.94 8.25 -14.25
N CYS A 88 -8.55 9.01 -13.32
CA CYS A 88 -8.00 10.30 -12.91
C CYS A 88 -6.68 10.20 -12.13
N PHE A 89 -6.32 8.99 -11.67
CA PHE A 89 -5.15 8.69 -10.84
C PHE A 89 -4.30 7.58 -11.46
N ASP A 90 -4.20 7.57 -12.80
CA ASP A 90 -3.44 6.58 -13.57
C ASP A 90 -1.92 6.70 -13.37
N SER A 91 -1.40 7.77 -12.77
CA SER A 91 0.01 7.89 -12.41
C SER A 91 0.39 7.06 -11.18
N PHE A 92 -0.55 6.82 -10.26
CA PHE A 92 -0.33 6.06 -9.03
C PHE A 92 -0.09 4.56 -9.31
N ILE A 93 0.70 3.91 -8.46
CA ILE A 93 0.81 2.46 -8.37
C ILE A 93 0.23 1.93 -7.05
N SER A 94 -0.17 0.66 -7.03
CA SER A 94 -0.81 0.07 -5.84
C SER A 94 0.25 -0.38 -4.82
N PRO A 95 0.00 -0.25 -3.50
CA PRO A 95 0.91 -0.74 -2.46
C PRO A 95 1.17 -2.25 -2.53
N MET A 96 2.32 -2.71 -2.07
CA MET A 96 2.87 -4.06 -2.24
C MET A 96 2.93 -4.89 -0.96
N THR A 97 3.25 -4.27 0.16
CA THR A 97 3.35 -4.89 1.48
C THR A 97 2.07 -4.68 2.26
N ASN A 98 1.93 -5.41 3.37
CA ASN A 98 0.68 -5.53 4.10
C ASN A 98 -0.53 -5.80 3.17
N PRO A 99 -0.43 -6.71 2.18
CA PRO A 99 -1.31 -6.68 1.02
C PRO A 99 -2.77 -6.98 1.36
N VAL A 100 -3.04 -7.67 2.47
CA VAL A 100 -4.39 -7.98 2.95
C VAL A 100 -5.12 -6.74 3.49
N PHE A 101 -4.39 -5.83 4.13
CA PHE A 101 -4.99 -4.73 4.88
C PHE A 101 -4.69 -3.34 4.29
N PHE A 102 -3.54 -3.15 3.63
CA PHE A 102 -3.16 -1.87 3.05
C PHE A 102 -3.90 -1.62 1.73
N GLU A 103 -5.11 -1.08 1.86
CA GLU A 103 -5.99 -0.81 0.73
C GLU A 103 -5.57 0.43 -0.07
N ASP A 104 -5.57 0.28 -1.39
CA ASP A 104 -5.39 1.38 -2.33
C ASP A 104 -6.59 2.35 -2.22
N PRO A 105 -6.36 3.67 -2.03
CA PRO A 105 -7.46 4.60 -1.85
C PRO A 105 -8.27 4.84 -3.14
N ARG A 106 -7.76 4.46 -4.32
CA ARG A 106 -8.41 4.69 -5.61
C ARG A 106 -9.64 3.80 -5.80
N GLN A 107 -10.57 4.27 -6.63
CA GLN A 107 -11.74 3.50 -7.05
C GLN A 107 -11.43 2.66 -8.28
N LEU A 108 -11.08 1.39 -8.06
CA LEU A 108 -10.59 0.49 -9.10
C LEU A 108 -11.56 -0.67 -9.29
N THR A 109 -11.74 -1.08 -10.55
CA THR A 109 -12.30 -2.38 -10.89
C THR A 109 -11.17 -3.24 -11.43
N GLU A 110 -10.71 -4.19 -10.62
CA GLU A 110 -9.49 -4.91 -10.89
C GLU A 110 -9.48 -6.31 -10.26
N VAL A 111 -8.62 -7.15 -10.81
CA VAL A 111 -8.18 -8.39 -10.18
C VAL A 111 -6.68 -8.29 -9.98
N ARG A 112 -6.21 -8.63 -8.78
CA ARG A 112 -4.81 -8.63 -8.40
C ARG A 112 -4.39 -10.03 -7.97
N GLY A 113 -3.56 -10.68 -8.78
CA GLY A 113 -2.86 -11.90 -8.37
C GLY A 113 -1.66 -11.55 -7.50
N ILE A 114 -1.46 -12.29 -6.41
CA ILE A 114 -0.38 -12.07 -5.44
C ILE A 114 0.33 -13.39 -5.18
N PHE A 115 1.64 -13.36 -5.31
CA PHE A 115 2.54 -14.41 -4.82
C PHE A 115 3.40 -13.83 -3.70
N LEU A 116 3.41 -14.51 -2.55
CA LEU A 116 4.32 -14.21 -1.46
C LEU A 116 5.24 -15.40 -1.22
N GLN A 117 6.54 -15.13 -1.12
CA GLN A 117 7.51 -16.05 -0.52
C GLN A 117 7.92 -15.43 0.82
N HIS A 118 7.47 -16.05 1.91
CA HIS A 118 7.64 -15.55 3.26
C HIS A 118 8.60 -16.47 4.02
N LYS A 119 9.75 -15.94 4.42
CA LYS A 119 10.72 -16.70 5.22
C LYS A 119 10.38 -16.54 6.70
N VAL A 120 10.23 -17.66 7.39
CA VAL A 120 9.90 -17.67 8.82
C VAL A 120 11.19 -17.72 9.65
N PRO A 121 11.35 -16.89 10.70
CA PRO A 121 12.50 -16.96 11.59
C PRO A 121 12.60 -18.31 12.30
N LEU A 122 13.82 -18.75 12.64
CA LEU A 122 14.03 -20.03 13.33
C LEU A 122 13.29 -20.09 14.68
N ALA A 123 13.15 -18.95 15.36
CA ALA A 123 12.39 -18.83 16.60
C ALA A 123 10.90 -19.17 16.45
N ALA A 124 10.34 -19.07 15.24
CA ALA A 124 8.96 -19.41 14.89
C ALA A 124 8.89 -20.71 14.05
N GLY A 125 9.88 -21.59 14.18
CA GLY A 125 9.93 -22.90 13.51
C GLY A 125 10.71 -22.93 12.19
N GLY A 126 11.12 -21.77 11.66
CA GLY A 126 11.92 -21.69 10.44
C GLY A 126 11.16 -22.10 9.16
N GLY A 127 11.89 -22.27 8.07
CA GLY A 127 11.33 -22.66 6.78
C GLY A 127 10.68 -21.52 6.02
N ASP A 128 9.97 -21.90 4.96
CA ASP A 128 9.35 -20.98 4.02
C ASP A 128 7.84 -21.23 3.94
N VAL A 129 7.07 -20.15 3.87
CA VAL A 129 5.62 -20.14 3.65
C VAL A 129 5.35 -19.36 2.37
N GLN A 130 4.72 -20.02 1.41
CA GLN A 130 4.29 -19.43 0.15
C GLN A 130 2.80 -19.17 0.18
N LEU A 131 2.36 -18.02 -0.32
CA LEU A 131 0.95 -17.71 -0.54
C LEU A 131 0.71 -17.47 -2.03
N TYR A 132 -0.31 -18.14 -2.56
CA TYR A 132 -0.89 -17.87 -3.87
C TYR A 132 -2.30 -17.32 -3.66
N ALA A 133 -2.47 -16.02 -3.86
CA ALA A 133 -3.71 -15.31 -3.54
C ALA A 133 -4.22 -14.50 -4.73
N ALA A 134 -5.50 -14.17 -4.67
CA ALA A 134 -6.13 -13.21 -5.57
C ALA A 134 -6.99 -12.24 -4.76
N GLN A 135 -6.92 -10.96 -5.11
CA GLN A 135 -7.85 -9.94 -4.64
C GLN A 135 -8.70 -9.47 -5.80
N ALA A 136 -9.91 -9.04 -5.49
CA ALA A 136 -10.80 -8.44 -6.47
C ALA A 136 -11.41 -7.17 -5.90
N ARG A 137 -11.51 -6.14 -6.74
CA ARG A 137 -12.20 -4.90 -6.42
C ARG A 137 -13.18 -4.62 -7.55
N ALA A 138 -14.41 -4.28 -7.21
CA ALA A 138 -15.45 -3.96 -8.17
C ALA A 138 -16.09 -2.63 -7.77
N ARG A 139 -15.87 -1.61 -8.61
CA ARG A 139 -16.51 -0.31 -8.47
C ARG A 139 -17.97 -0.43 -8.87
N ILE A 140 -18.88 -0.15 -7.94
CA ILE A 140 -20.34 -0.29 -8.16
C ILE A 140 -21.00 1.09 -8.34
N THR A 141 -20.47 2.13 -7.70
CA THR A 141 -20.90 3.52 -7.89
C THR A 141 -19.70 4.45 -7.95
N GLU A 142 -19.92 5.74 -8.21
CA GLU A 142 -18.84 6.73 -8.29
C GLU A 142 -17.95 6.73 -7.04
N ARG A 143 -18.51 6.36 -5.87
CA ARG A 143 -17.83 6.38 -4.58
C ARG A 143 -17.86 5.07 -3.81
N LEU A 144 -18.59 4.04 -4.26
CA LEU A 144 -18.72 2.76 -3.55
C LEU A 144 -18.11 1.62 -4.37
N SER A 145 -17.31 0.79 -3.72
CA SER A 145 -16.76 -0.44 -4.26
C SER A 145 -17.00 -1.61 -3.32
N ILE A 146 -17.19 -2.80 -3.90
CA ILE A 146 -17.10 -4.08 -3.21
C ILE A 146 -15.65 -4.56 -3.35
N ILE A 147 -15.07 -5.05 -2.27
CA ILE A 147 -13.69 -5.52 -2.24
C ILE A 147 -13.62 -6.92 -1.63
N ALA A 148 -12.80 -7.79 -2.21
CA ALA A 148 -12.39 -9.07 -1.67
C ALA A 148 -10.87 -9.01 -1.49
N THR A 149 -10.43 -8.93 -0.23
CA THR A 149 -9.07 -8.51 0.14
C THR A 149 -8.20 -9.65 0.67
N LYS A 150 -8.82 -10.76 1.09
CA LYS A 150 -8.10 -11.96 1.54
C LYS A 150 -8.71 -13.18 0.89
N ASP A 151 -7.85 -14.04 0.38
CA ASP A 151 -8.08 -15.41 -0.06
C ASP A 151 -6.68 -16.01 -0.32
N GLY A 152 -6.61 -17.29 -0.60
CA GLY A 152 -5.45 -17.91 -1.22
C GLY A 152 -5.16 -19.31 -0.72
N TYR A 153 -4.17 -19.93 -1.36
CA TYR A 153 -3.64 -21.22 -0.97
C TYR A 153 -2.23 -21.07 -0.44
N ILE A 154 -1.99 -21.60 0.75
CA ILE A 154 -0.71 -21.56 1.43
C ILE A 154 0.00 -22.91 1.21
N VAL A 155 1.26 -22.83 0.79
CA VAL A 155 2.19 -23.97 0.69
C VAL A 155 3.33 -23.71 1.65
N SER A 156 3.63 -24.65 2.54
CA SER A 156 4.53 -24.40 3.65
C SER A 156 5.50 -25.54 3.89
N GLN A 157 6.75 -25.16 4.17
CA GLN A 157 7.81 -26.03 4.67
C GLN A 157 8.03 -25.83 6.18
N ASN A 158 7.30 -24.92 6.81
CA ASN A 158 7.36 -24.69 8.25
C ASN A 158 6.69 -25.87 8.99
N PRO A 159 7.24 -26.34 10.11
CA PRO A 159 6.70 -27.50 10.83
C PRO A 159 5.39 -27.22 11.59
N LEU A 160 5.03 -25.95 11.80
CA LEU A 160 3.84 -25.51 12.54
C LEU A 160 2.70 -25.07 11.62
N ILE A 161 3.02 -24.65 10.40
CA ILE A 161 2.06 -24.20 9.38
C ILE A 161 2.05 -25.25 8.26
N ALA A 162 0.93 -25.95 8.05
CA ALA A 162 0.80 -26.91 6.95
C ALA A 162 0.10 -26.29 5.73
N ASP A 163 0.20 -26.97 4.59
CA ASP A 163 -0.53 -26.58 3.37
C ASP A 163 -2.05 -26.55 3.58
N GLY A 164 -2.70 -25.57 2.97
CA GLY A 164 -4.16 -25.41 3.00
C GLY A 164 -4.64 -24.03 2.57
N TRP A 165 -5.96 -23.83 2.65
CA TRP A 165 -6.63 -22.59 2.28
C TRP A 165 -6.51 -21.53 3.37
N ALA A 166 -6.30 -20.28 2.96
CA ALA A 166 -6.41 -19.11 3.81
C ALA A 166 -7.87 -18.75 4.09
N ASP A 167 -8.08 -17.96 5.14
CA ASP A 167 -9.36 -17.31 5.39
C ASP A 167 -9.71 -16.32 4.27
N VAL A 168 -11.00 -16.03 4.12
CA VAL A 168 -11.52 -15.20 3.04
C VAL A 168 -12.09 -13.92 3.62
N ALA A 169 -11.71 -12.76 3.09
CA ALA A 169 -12.21 -11.48 3.53
C ALA A 169 -12.86 -10.68 2.39
N ALA A 170 -14.02 -10.11 2.68
CA ALA A 170 -14.73 -9.24 1.75
C ALA A 170 -15.42 -8.10 2.48
N GLY A 171 -15.74 -7.04 1.74
CA GLY A 171 -16.39 -5.87 2.32
C GLY A 171 -16.61 -4.74 1.35
N LEU A 172 -16.71 -3.54 1.90
CA LEU A 172 -17.05 -2.31 1.20
C LEU A 172 -15.96 -1.25 1.39
N LYS A 173 -15.68 -0.52 0.32
CA LYS A 173 -14.81 0.65 0.30
C LYS A 173 -15.60 1.86 -0.21
N TYR A 174 -15.46 2.98 0.47
CA TYR A 174 -16.12 4.23 0.14
C TYR A 174 -15.14 5.39 0.00
N THR A 175 -15.22 6.14 -1.11
CA THR A 175 -14.41 7.33 -1.35
C THR A 175 -15.00 8.54 -0.64
N LEU A 176 -14.30 8.98 0.40
CA LEU A 176 -14.65 10.11 1.24
C LEU A 176 -14.30 11.43 0.55
N TYR A 177 -13.10 11.50 -0.02
CA TYR A 177 -12.60 12.67 -0.74
C TYR A 177 -11.82 12.25 -1.99
N SER A 178 -11.97 13.02 -3.06
CA SER A 178 -11.30 12.79 -4.33
C SER A 178 -11.23 14.11 -5.09
N ASP A 179 -10.03 14.54 -5.43
CA ASP A 179 -9.75 15.72 -6.22
C ASP A 179 -8.67 15.39 -7.26
N ALA A 180 -9.10 15.24 -8.50
CA ALA A 180 -8.23 14.93 -9.63
C ALA A 180 -7.31 16.11 -10.01
N ALA A 181 -7.68 17.35 -9.69
CA ALA A 181 -6.86 18.51 -10.03
C ALA A 181 -5.64 18.63 -9.11
N THR A 182 -5.80 18.25 -7.84
CA THR A 182 -4.69 18.22 -6.87
C THR A 182 -4.10 16.83 -6.66
N GLN A 183 -4.57 15.83 -7.42
CA GLN A 183 -4.19 14.42 -7.32
C GLN A 183 -4.27 13.88 -5.88
N ARG A 184 -5.34 14.23 -5.16
CA ARG A 184 -5.56 13.83 -3.76
C ARG A 184 -6.80 12.96 -3.60
N LEU A 185 -6.69 11.92 -2.78
CA LEU A 185 -7.78 11.01 -2.52
C LEU A 185 -7.78 10.47 -1.09
N LEU A 186 -8.97 10.14 -0.59
CA LEU A 186 -9.22 9.55 0.71
C LEU A 186 -10.39 8.58 0.60
N SER A 187 -10.18 7.35 1.04
CA SER A 187 -11.18 6.30 1.09
C SER A 187 -11.15 5.60 2.45
N GLY A 188 -12.31 5.18 2.92
CA GLY A 188 -12.44 4.35 4.11
C GLY A 188 -13.29 3.14 3.82
N GLY A 189 -13.22 2.13 4.67
CA GLY A 189 -13.99 0.92 4.45
C GLY A 189 -14.01 -0.03 5.63
N LEU A 190 -14.75 -1.11 5.42
CA LEU A 190 -14.92 -2.22 6.34
C LEU A 190 -14.84 -3.51 5.54
N THR A 191 -14.01 -4.45 5.98
CA THR A 191 -14.02 -5.84 5.55
C THR A 191 -14.30 -6.77 6.72
N TYR A 192 -14.88 -7.92 6.44
CA TYR A 192 -15.07 -9.01 7.39
C TYR A 192 -14.33 -10.23 6.90
N GLU A 193 -13.47 -10.79 7.74
CA GLU A 193 -12.79 -12.05 7.53
C GLU A 193 -13.67 -13.20 8.02
N ILE A 194 -13.93 -14.14 7.11
CA ILE A 194 -14.69 -15.35 7.36
C ILE A 194 -13.66 -16.46 7.64
N PRO A 195 -13.73 -17.14 8.80
CA PRO A 195 -12.78 -18.17 9.21
C PRO A 195 -13.04 -19.50 8.46
N ALA A 196 -12.98 -19.45 7.13
CA ALA A 196 -13.25 -20.57 6.22
C ALA A 196 -11.98 -21.32 5.78
N GLY A 197 -10.82 -20.88 6.26
CA GLY A 197 -9.52 -21.46 5.97
C GLY A 197 -9.32 -22.82 6.62
N THR A 198 -8.20 -23.46 6.29
CA THR A 198 -7.89 -24.81 6.76
C THR A 198 -7.19 -24.75 8.14
N PRO A 199 -7.72 -25.40 9.20
CA PRO A 199 -7.17 -25.30 10.56
C PRO A 199 -5.69 -25.68 10.71
N ARG A 200 -5.22 -26.69 9.98
CA ARG A 200 -3.80 -27.12 9.97
C ARG A 200 -2.85 -26.09 9.36
N THR A 201 -3.38 -25.08 8.67
CA THR A 201 -2.65 -23.95 8.10
C THR A 201 -2.64 -22.76 9.05
N LEU A 202 -3.15 -22.92 10.27
CA LEU A 202 -3.33 -21.83 11.25
C LEU A 202 -4.25 -20.72 10.71
N GLN A 203 -5.27 -21.13 9.96
CA GLN A 203 -6.36 -20.32 9.43
C GLN A 203 -7.68 -20.93 9.94
N GLY A 204 -8.80 -20.23 9.81
CA GLY A 204 -10.08 -20.67 10.36
C GLY A 204 -10.13 -20.56 11.88
N ASN A 205 -9.38 -19.60 12.44
CA ASN A 205 -9.34 -19.34 13.87
C ASN A 205 -10.46 -18.37 14.27
N GLY A 206 -10.98 -18.52 15.49
CA GLY A 206 -12.04 -17.66 16.01
C GLY A 206 -13.36 -17.69 15.21
N ASP A 207 -14.19 -16.69 15.45
CA ASP A 207 -15.52 -16.53 14.84
C ASP A 207 -15.55 -15.48 13.71
N GLY A 208 -14.37 -15.03 13.28
CA GLY A 208 -14.16 -14.03 12.23
C GLY A 208 -13.75 -12.65 12.75
N GLU A 209 -13.22 -11.82 11.86
CA GLU A 209 -12.54 -10.58 12.22
C GLU A 209 -13.06 -9.39 11.43
N PHE A 210 -13.38 -8.29 12.13
CA PHE A 210 -13.70 -7.02 11.50
C PHE A 210 -12.42 -6.23 11.22
N HIS A 211 -12.29 -5.71 10.01
CA HIS A 211 -11.21 -4.83 9.62
C HIS A 211 -11.75 -3.49 9.14
N LEU A 212 -11.53 -2.45 9.95
CA LEU A 212 -11.87 -1.06 9.65
C LEU A 212 -10.63 -0.34 9.16
N PHE A 213 -10.71 0.35 8.02
CA PHE A 213 -9.55 1.04 7.45
C PHE A 213 -9.87 2.43 6.92
N LEU A 214 -8.82 3.25 6.87
CA LEU A 214 -8.76 4.53 6.19
C LEU A 214 -7.46 4.58 5.38
N SER A 215 -7.55 4.95 4.12
CA SER A 215 -6.41 5.10 3.23
C SER A 215 -6.52 6.39 2.43
N GLY A 216 -5.42 7.11 2.27
CA GLY A 216 -5.36 8.34 1.50
C GLY A 216 -4.07 8.42 0.70
N GLY A 217 -4.09 9.22 -0.36
CA GLY A 217 -2.93 9.40 -1.21
C GLY A 217 -2.88 10.77 -1.87
N ALA A 218 -1.67 11.18 -2.24
CA ALA A 218 -1.40 12.44 -2.92
C ALA A 218 -0.21 12.30 -3.88
N GLU A 219 -0.26 12.98 -5.01
CA GLU A 219 0.93 13.23 -5.84
C GLU A 219 1.86 14.24 -5.15
N ILE A 220 3.16 14.00 -5.26
CA ILE A 220 4.24 14.84 -4.75
C ILE A 220 5.36 14.91 -5.79
N PHE A 221 6.00 16.08 -5.93
CA PHE A 221 7.17 16.26 -6.80
C PHE A 221 6.95 15.78 -8.26
N ASP A 222 5.76 16.05 -8.80
CA ASP A 222 5.28 15.81 -10.18
C ASP A 222 5.18 14.34 -10.64
N TYR A 223 6.08 13.46 -10.17
CA TYR A 223 6.16 12.05 -10.56
C TYR A 223 6.20 11.09 -9.37
N GLY A 224 6.14 11.63 -8.16
CA GLY A 224 6.09 10.85 -6.94
C GLY A 224 4.68 10.75 -6.39
N HIS A 225 4.38 9.68 -5.68
CA HIS A 225 3.12 9.57 -4.96
C HIS A 225 3.36 9.03 -3.56
N VAL A 226 2.54 9.52 -2.63
CA VAL A 226 2.46 8.99 -1.27
C VAL A 226 1.09 8.38 -1.10
N VAL A 227 1.03 7.17 -0.58
CA VAL A 227 -0.19 6.53 -0.09
C VAL A 227 0.03 6.12 1.36
N SER A 228 -0.92 6.43 2.23
CA SER A 228 -0.87 6.09 3.65
C SER A 228 -2.19 5.48 4.07
N GLY A 229 -2.14 4.32 4.71
CA GLY A 229 -3.29 3.57 5.15
C GLY A 229 -3.15 3.11 6.59
N SER A 230 -4.21 3.22 7.38
CA SER A 230 -4.25 2.73 8.75
C SER A 230 -5.57 2.05 9.04
N GLY A 231 -5.54 1.04 9.89
CA GLY A 231 -6.74 0.29 10.22
C GLY A 231 -6.61 -0.55 11.47
N PHE A 232 -7.76 -1.03 11.93
CA PHE A 232 -7.90 -1.85 13.11
C PHE A 232 -8.44 -3.22 12.72
N ARG A 233 -7.80 -4.25 13.25
CA ARG A 233 -8.25 -5.65 13.22
C ARG A 233 -8.89 -5.97 14.55
N LEU A 234 -10.19 -6.27 14.50
CA LEU A 234 -11.06 -6.42 15.65
C LEU A 234 -11.77 -7.78 15.55
N PRO A 235 -11.16 -8.84 16.12
CA PRO A 235 -11.77 -10.15 16.15
C PRO A 235 -13.10 -10.16 16.89
N SER A 236 -14.03 -10.96 16.39
CA SER A 236 -15.31 -11.23 17.06
C SER A 236 -15.10 -12.09 18.31
N ASP A 237 -14.10 -12.96 18.30
CA ASP A 237 -13.61 -13.69 19.48
C ASP A 237 -12.17 -13.28 19.83
N SER A 238 -12.05 -12.36 20.78
CA SER A 238 -10.75 -11.87 21.27
C SER A 238 -9.99 -12.84 22.19
N HIS A 239 -10.51 -14.05 22.45
CA HIS A 239 -9.74 -15.12 23.11
C HIS A 239 -9.05 -15.98 22.06
N ALA A 240 -9.74 -16.27 20.95
CA ALA A 240 -9.16 -17.02 19.84
C ALA A 240 -8.15 -16.20 19.03
N GLU A 241 -8.32 -14.88 18.96
CA GLU A 241 -7.57 -14.00 18.06
C GLU A 241 -7.11 -12.69 18.73
N SER A 242 -5.97 -12.17 18.29
CA SER A 242 -5.34 -10.94 18.79
C SER A 242 -5.88 -9.70 18.06
N GLN A 243 -5.93 -8.55 18.75
CA GLN A 243 -6.29 -7.27 18.14
C GLN A 243 -5.05 -6.50 17.69
N MET A 244 -5.11 -5.90 16.51
CA MET A 244 -3.98 -5.16 15.93
C MET A 244 -4.43 -3.82 15.36
N TRP A 245 -3.64 -2.78 15.63
CA TRP A 245 -3.64 -1.53 14.88
C TRP A 245 -2.44 -1.53 13.95
N TYR A 246 -2.63 -1.16 12.70
CA TYR A 246 -1.52 -0.97 11.78
C TYR A 246 -1.53 0.41 11.13
N TRP A 247 -0.36 0.80 10.64
CA TRP A 247 -0.17 1.95 9.78
C TRP A 247 0.88 1.64 8.72
N SER A 248 0.46 1.69 7.47
CA SER A 248 1.24 1.40 6.28
C SER A 248 1.44 2.66 5.46
N ASN A 249 2.65 2.84 4.94
CA ASN A 249 3.03 3.97 4.10
C ASN A 249 3.71 3.46 2.84
N HIS A 250 3.36 4.06 1.71
CA HIS A 250 3.90 3.79 0.39
C HIS A 250 4.38 5.09 -0.21
N LEU A 251 5.60 5.07 -0.72
CA LEU A 251 6.19 6.13 -1.51
C LEU A 251 6.69 5.52 -2.81
N ASP A 252 6.25 6.06 -3.93
CA ASP A 252 6.77 5.69 -5.24
C ASP A 252 7.20 6.92 -6.04
N TYR A 253 8.03 6.66 -7.05
CA TYR A 253 8.47 7.65 -8.01
C TYR A 253 8.62 7.03 -9.39
N GLN A 254 8.06 7.66 -10.42
CA GLN A 254 8.24 7.26 -11.80
C GLN A 254 9.64 7.65 -12.29
N VAL A 255 10.54 6.67 -12.42
CA VAL A 255 11.95 6.92 -12.79
C VAL A 255 12.18 6.87 -14.30
N LEU A 256 11.38 6.08 -15.02
CA LEU A 256 11.39 5.98 -16.47
C LEU A 256 9.93 5.83 -16.93
N GLN A 257 9.69 6.00 -18.23
CA GLN A 257 8.38 5.72 -18.79
C GLN A 257 7.91 4.32 -18.36
N ASN A 258 6.76 4.25 -17.72
CA ASN A 258 6.11 3.03 -17.21
C ASN A 258 6.85 2.31 -16.07
N TRP A 259 7.97 2.82 -15.56
CA TRP A 259 8.73 2.20 -14.45
C TRP A 259 8.71 3.06 -13.21
N TYR A 260 8.33 2.44 -12.10
CA TYR A 260 8.22 3.06 -10.80
C TYR A 260 9.15 2.34 -9.84
N LEU A 261 9.90 3.09 -9.05
CA LEU A 261 10.56 2.58 -7.86
C LEU A 261 9.72 2.93 -6.65
N LEU A 262 9.68 2.04 -5.66
CA LEU A 262 8.90 2.22 -4.46
C LEU A 262 9.67 1.86 -3.20
N THR A 263 9.28 2.49 -2.10
CA THR A 263 9.61 2.07 -0.74
C THR A 263 8.37 2.11 0.12
N GLU A 264 8.26 1.15 1.04
CA GLU A 264 7.11 1.04 1.92
C GLU A 264 7.55 0.77 3.35
N TYR A 265 6.75 1.24 4.30
CA TYR A 265 6.97 1.05 5.71
C TYR A 265 5.66 0.69 6.39
N ASN A 266 5.67 -0.41 7.13
CA ASN A 266 4.52 -0.83 7.92
C ASN A 266 4.89 -0.80 9.39
N TRP A 267 3.97 -0.27 10.19
CA TRP A 267 3.99 -0.39 11.64
C TRP A 267 2.79 -1.21 12.07
N TYR A 268 3.04 -2.23 12.89
CA TYR A 268 2.06 -3.12 13.47
C TYR A 268 2.14 -3.02 14.99
N HIS A 269 0.99 -2.82 15.62
CA HIS A 269 0.86 -2.70 17.07
C HIS A 269 -0.23 -3.64 17.57
N TRP A 270 0.11 -4.57 18.45
CA TRP A 270 -0.87 -5.46 19.05
C TRP A 270 -1.52 -4.80 20.26
N MET A 271 -2.80 -4.46 20.11
CA MET A 271 -3.58 -3.80 21.16
C MET A 271 -4.01 -4.78 22.26
N LYS A 272 -4.27 -6.04 21.88
CA LYS A 272 -4.72 -7.09 22.79
C LYS A 272 -4.25 -8.46 22.31
N SER A 273 -3.85 -9.31 23.25
CA SER A 273 -3.52 -10.73 23.00
C SER A 273 -4.76 -11.61 23.02
N GLY A 274 -4.72 -12.70 22.27
CA GLY A 274 -5.56 -13.87 22.51
C GLY A 274 -4.97 -14.80 23.59
N ASP A 275 -5.52 -16.02 23.66
CA ASP A 275 -5.24 -17.02 24.69
C ASP A 275 -4.38 -18.19 24.19
N ASN A 276 -3.91 -18.16 22.94
CA ASN A 276 -3.08 -19.21 22.39
C ASN A 276 -1.67 -19.18 23.01
N THR A 277 -1.38 -20.21 23.81
CA THR A 277 -0.09 -20.37 24.50
C THR A 277 0.95 -21.13 23.67
N ALA A 278 0.54 -21.80 22.59
CA ALA A 278 1.46 -22.59 21.76
C ALA A 278 2.43 -21.71 20.95
N LEU A 279 2.05 -20.47 20.67
CA LEU A 279 2.82 -19.47 19.93
C LEU A 279 3.08 -18.22 20.79
N ALA A 280 3.23 -18.40 22.10
CA ALA A 280 3.41 -17.30 23.05
C ALA A 280 4.52 -16.33 22.59
N GLY A 281 4.16 -15.05 22.49
CA GLY A 281 5.06 -13.98 22.06
C GLY A 281 5.36 -13.94 20.56
N VAL A 282 4.68 -14.72 19.72
CA VAL A 282 4.81 -14.71 18.25
C VAL A 282 3.44 -14.50 17.60
N GLU A 283 3.31 -13.52 16.69
CA GLU A 283 2.05 -13.23 16.01
C GLU A 283 2.16 -13.25 14.47
N GLY A 284 1.00 -13.27 13.80
CA GLY A 284 0.87 -13.56 12.37
C GLY A 284 1.04 -12.39 11.38
N GLY A 285 1.19 -11.17 11.88
CA GLY A 285 1.28 -9.97 11.03
C GLY A 285 0.02 -9.77 10.18
N ASP A 286 0.20 -9.70 8.87
CA ASP A 286 -0.84 -9.41 7.88
C ASP A 286 -1.54 -10.66 7.31
N LEU A 287 -0.92 -11.83 7.41
CA LEU A 287 -1.44 -13.08 6.83
C LEU A 287 -2.18 -13.96 7.83
N PHE A 288 -1.74 -13.98 9.08
CA PHE A 288 -2.27 -14.87 10.12
C PHE A 288 -2.78 -14.08 11.33
N ASN A 289 -3.72 -14.68 12.05
CA ASN A 289 -4.05 -14.30 13.43
C ASN A 289 -3.95 -15.55 14.31
N PHE A 290 -2.83 -15.72 15.01
CA PHE A 290 -2.61 -16.87 15.87
C PHE A 290 -3.30 -16.75 17.23
N GLY A 291 -3.75 -15.54 17.59
CA GLY A 291 -4.32 -15.28 18.91
C GLY A 291 -3.33 -15.47 20.04
N SER A 292 -2.07 -15.14 19.82
CA SER A 292 -1.00 -15.49 20.74
C SER A 292 -1.05 -14.69 22.04
N THR A 293 -0.72 -15.37 23.14
CA THR A 293 -0.48 -14.73 24.43
C THR A 293 0.81 -13.90 24.40
N GLY A 294 0.89 -12.84 25.20
CA GLY A 294 2.12 -12.07 25.41
C GLY A 294 2.55 -11.17 24.24
N VAL A 295 1.67 -10.92 23.27
CA VAL A 295 1.92 -10.03 22.13
C VAL A 295 1.41 -8.60 22.36
N ALA A 296 0.44 -8.39 23.26
CA ALA A 296 -0.11 -7.07 23.55
C ALA A 296 0.96 -6.06 23.97
N GLY A 297 0.86 -4.84 23.42
CA GLY A 297 1.81 -3.75 23.64
C GLY A 297 3.11 -3.85 22.85
N ASN A 298 3.30 -4.91 22.06
CA ASN A 298 4.47 -5.02 21.19
C ASN A 298 4.24 -4.31 19.85
N ASP A 299 5.35 -3.93 19.24
CA ASP A 299 5.40 -3.31 17.93
C ASP A 299 6.33 -4.07 16.99
N ILE A 300 5.96 -4.11 15.71
CA ILE A 300 6.88 -4.43 14.62
C ILE A 300 6.86 -3.30 13.61
N VAL A 301 8.05 -2.93 13.13
CA VAL A 301 8.20 -2.09 11.95
C VAL A 301 8.85 -2.90 10.86
N THR A 302 8.29 -2.86 9.66
CA THR A 302 8.88 -3.45 8.45
C THR A 302 9.19 -2.35 7.44
N GLY A 303 10.19 -2.61 6.60
CA GLY A 303 10.58 -1.75 5.50
C GLY A 303 10.72 -2.57 4.24
N ALA A 304 10.29 -2.01 3.12
CA ALA A 304 10.41 -2.64 1.82
C ALA A 304 10.91 -1.67 0.76
N PHE A 305 11.54 -2.25 -0.26
CA PHE A 305 11.86 -1.58 -1.51
C PHE A 305 11.44 -2.47 -2.67
N GLY A 306 11.09 -1.86 -3.79
CA GLY A 306 10.58 -2.59 -4.93
C GLY A 306 10.53 -1.76 -6.20
N ALA A 307 9.98 -2.37 -7.22
CA ALA A 307 9.71 -1.71 -8.48
C ALA A 307 8.39 -2.22 -9.06
N LYS A 308 7.71 -1.35 -9.82
CA LYS A 308 6.59 -1.73 -10.66
C LYS A 308 6.78 -1.31 -12.10
N TYR A 309 6.28 -2.16 -12.99
CA TYR A 309 6.14 -1.88 -14.40
C TYR A 309 4.65 -1.76 -14.74
N LYS A 310 4.27 -0.60 -15.29
CA LYS A 310 2.89 -0.25 -15.65
C LYS A 310 2.84 0.12 -17.14
N PRO A 311 2.81 -0.87 -18.06
CA PRO A 311 2.90 -0.61 -19.50
C PRO A 311 1.73 0.21 -20.05
N ASN A 312 0.57 0.16 -19.39
CA ASN A 312 -0.62 0.94 -19.68
C ASN A 312 -1.54 0.97 -18.44
N ARG A 313 -2.64 1.71 -18.50
CA ARG A 313 -3.59 1.84 -17.38
C ARG A 313 -4.28 0.55 -16.91
N HIS A 314 -4.30 -0.49 -17.74
CA HIS A 314 -5.00 -1.75 -17.45
C HIS A 314 -4.09 -2.83 -16.84
N VAL A 315 -2.76 -2.65 -16.88
CA VAL A 315 -1.80 -3.67 -16.43
C VAL A 315 -0.75 -3.05 -15.53
N GLU A 316 -0.51 -3.67 -14.38
CA GLU A 316 0.55 -3.30 -13.46
C GLU A 316 1.18 -4.58 -12.89
N ILE A 317 2.51 -4.66 -12.90
CA ILE A 317 3.25 -5.82 -12.41
C ILE A 317 4.32 -5.31 -11.44
N GLY A 318 4.38 -5.88 -10.25
CA GLY A 318 5.25 -5.40 -9.18
C GLY A 318 6.07 -6.50 -8.55
N VAL A 319 7.23 -6.09 -8.03
CA VAL A 319 8.06 -6.90 -7.14
C VAL A 319 8.52 -6.04 -5.97
N ALA A 320 8.43 -6.57 -4.76
CA ALA A 320 8.90 -5.91 -3.55
C ALA A 320 9.61 -6.90 -2.62
N TRP A 321 10.66 -6.44 -1.97
CA TRP A 321 11.38 -7.16 -0.94
C TRP A 321 11.22 -6.45 0.40
N GLU A 322 10.72 -7.16 1.41
CA GLU A 322 10.38 -6.63 2.73
C GLU A 322 11.20 -7.30 3.83
N LEU A 323 11.60 -6.49 4.81
CA LEU A 323 12.43 -6.88 5.95
C LEU A 323 11.91 -6.25 7.24
N PRO A 324 11.99 -6.94 8.39
CA PRO A 324 11.77 -6.32 9.69
C PRO A 324 12.88 -5.29 9.98
N LEU A 325 12.50 -4.11 10.45
CA LEU A 325 13.38 -3.04 10.93
C LEU A 325 13.49 -3.02 12.47
N THR A 326 12.65 -3.79 13.16
CA THR A 326 12.68 -4.01 14.61
C THR A 326 13.46 -5.28 14.98
N GLU A 327 13.95 -5.36 16.22
CA GLU A 327 14.55 -6.59 16.76
C GLU A 327 13.52 -7.73 16.83
N ARG A 328 12.27 -7.39 17.19
CA ARG A 328 11.14 -8.29 17.10
C ARG A 328 10.78 -8.52 15.63
N ARG A 329 10.69 -9.79 15.24
CA ARG A 329 10.42 -10.24 13.86
C ARG A 329 9.09 -10.98 13.69
N ASP A 330 8.54 -11.51 14.79
CA ASP A 330 7.41 -12.44 14.77
C ASP A 330 7.64 -13.54 13.72
N ILE A 331 6.76 -13.69 12.73
CA ILE A 331 6.93 -14.67 11.65
C ILE A 331 7.65 -14.14 10.42
N LEU A 332 8.07 -12.87 10.37
CA LEU A 332 8.67 -12.27 9.17
C LEU A 332 10.19 -12.12 9.32
N GLU A 333 10.95 -13.04 8.73
CA GLU A 333 12.41 -12.90 8.56
C GLU A 333 12.72 -12.03 7.33
N ASN A 334 12.04 -12.31 6.22
CA ASN A 334 11.98 -11.52 5.00
C ASN A 334 10.80 -12.00 4.14
N ARG A 335 10.35 -11.15 3.22
CA ARG A 335 9.30 -11.50 2.27
C ARG A 335 9.60 -10.95 0.89
N LEU A 336 9.45 -11.80 -0.12
CA LEU A 336 9.32 -11.40 -1.51
C LEU A 336 7.84 -11.38 -1.88
N THR A 337 7.36 -10.23 -2.35
CA THR A 337 6.02 -10.09 -2.92
C THR A 337 6.14 -9.88 -4.43
N VAL A 338 5.40 -10.65 -5.20
CA VAL A 338 5.17 -10.41 -6.63
C VAL A 338 3.68 -10.23 -6.85
N ASP A 339 3.28 -9.19 -7.55
CA ASP A 339 1.88 -8.99 -7.93
C ASP A 339 1.71 -8.73 -9.43
N ALA A 340 0.52 -9.05 -9.91
CA ALA A 340 0.06 -8.70 -11.24
C ALA A 340 -1.40 -8.24 -11.14
N ILE A 341 -1.66 -7.02 -11.59
CA ILE A 341 -2.96 -6.36 -11.54
C ILE A 341 -3.48 -6.19 -12.96
N LEU A 342 -4.72 -6.62 -13.17
CA LEU A 342 -5.50 -6.40 -14.38
C LEU A 342 -6.69 -5.50 -14.03
N ARG A 343 -6.79 -4.35 -14.69
CA ARG A 343 -7.87 -3.36 -14.48
C ARG A 343 -8.82 -3.31 -15.65
N TYR A 344 -10.10 -3.18 -15.33
CA TYR A 344 -11.18 -2.93 -16.27
C TYR A 344 -11.50 -1.44 -16.34
#